data_AF-A0A4Q4MBX9-F1
#
_entry.id   AF-A0A4Q4MBX9-F1
#
_cell.length_a   1.000
_cell.length_b   1.000
_cell.length_c   1.000
_cell.angle_alpha   90.00
_cell.angle_beta   90.00
_cell.angle_gamma   90.00
#
_symmetry.space_group_name_H-M   'P 1'
#
loop_
_entity.id
_entity.type
_entity.pdbx_description
1 polymer ?
#
loop_
_entity_poly.entity_id
_entity_poly.type
_entity_poly.pdbx_seq_one_letter_code
_entity_poly.pdbx_strand_id
1 'polypeptide(L)'
;MNGDNNPVGKRWISFFLKRNTRVALIVGRKIEGVRAEGATQEQIRAFLELFERTRVRLGIRTEDMWNMDKTGKAIGVCANTRVLADSRKSKAYKQSPENRE
;
A
#
# COMPACT_ATOMS: atom_id res chain seq x y z
N MET A 1 -17.12 -8.76 -30.19
CA MET A 1 -16.44 -7.64 -29.50
C MET A 1 -16.82 -6.37 -30.26
N ASN A 2 -17.59 -5.47 -29.66
CA ASN A 2 -18.04 -4.25 -30.34
C ASN A 2 -16.89 -3.23 -30.32
N GLY A 3 -16.12 -3.20 -31.41
CA GLY A 3 -14.90 -2.41 -31.61
C GLY A 3 -15.14 -0.91 -31.73
N ASP A 4 -15.67 -0.29 -30.69
CA ASP A 4 -15.67 1.16 -30.57
C ASP A 4 -14.29 1.63 -30.08
N ASN A 5 -13.46 2.11 -31.00
CA ASN A 5 -12.12 2.66 -30.71
C ASN A 5 -12.17 4.17 -30.40
N ASN A 6 -13.35 4.77 -30.29
CA ASN A 6 -13.47 6.18 -29.96
C ASN A 6 -13.00 6.44 -28.52
N PRO A 7 -12.29 7.56 -28.27
CA PRO A 7 -11.84 7.89 -26.94
C PRO A 7 -13.04 8.06 -26.02
N VAL A 8 -12.96 7.45 -24.84
CA VAL A 8 -13.97 7.57 -23.80
C VAL A 8 -14.19 9.05 -23.48
N GLY A 9 -15.45 9.50 -23.51
CA GLY A 9 -15.79 10.89 -23.25
C GLY A 9 -15.31 11.37 -21.87
N LYS A 10 -14.84 12.62 -21.78
CA LYS A 10 -14.23 13.20 -20.56
C LYS A 10 -15.06 13.05 -19.27
N ARG A 11 -16.39 12.93 -19.39
CA ARG A 11 -17.33 12.79 -18.26
C ARG A 11 -17.70 11.35 -17.91
N TRP A 12 -17.19 10.37 -18.65
CA TRP A 12 -17.58 8.96 -18.49
C TRP A 12 -17.35 8.45 -17.08
N ILE A 13 -16.20 8.76 -16.47
CA ILE A 13 -15.87 8.34 -15.09
C ILE A 13 -16.92 8.88 -14.10
N SER A 14 -17.31 10.15 -14.24
CA SER A 14 -18.30 10.78 -13.36
C SER A 14 -19.69 10.13 -13.51
N PHE A 15 -20.11 9.82 -14.73
CA PHE A 15 -21.38 9.13 -14.98
C PHE A 15 -21.33 7.67 -14.51
N PHE A 16 -20.21 6.99 -14.70
CA PHE A 16 -20.00 5.61 -14.26
C PHE A 16 -20.11 5.49 -12.74
N LEU A 17 -19.45 6.37 -11.99
CA LEU A 17 -19.53 6.40 -10.52
C LEU A 17 -20.93 6.74 -10.02
N LYS A 18 -21.64 7.68 -10.68
CA LYS A 18 -23.03 8.01 -10.33
C LYS A 18 -23.98 6.82 -10.52
N ARG A 19 -23.77 6.00 -11.55
CA ARG A 19 -24.59 4.80 -11.83
C ARG A 19 -24.25 3.62 -10.92
N ASN A 20 -23.01 3.56 -10.41
CA ASN A 20 -22.50 2.43 -9.64
C ASN A 20 -22.00 2.89 -8.26
N THR A 21 -22.93 3.16 -7.34
CA THR A 21 -22.62 3.62 -5.97
C THR A 21 -21.75 2.64 -5.17
N ARG A 22 -21.72 1.37 -5.58
CA ARG A 22 -20.85 0.32 -5.00
C ARG A 22 -19.37 0.51 -5.35
N VAL A 23 -19.05 1.33 -6.35
CA VAL A 23 -17.68 1.56 -6.83
C VAL A 23 -17.28 3.01 -6.53
N ALA A 24 -16.14 3.18 -5.88
CA ALA A 24 -15.55 4.49 -5.62
C ALA A 24 -14.20 4.62 -6.32
N LEU A 25 -13.83 5.88 -6.57
CA LEU A 25 -12.50 6.26 -7.01
C LEU A 25 -11.63 6.51 -5.78
N ILE A 26 -10.72 5.59 -5.50
CA ILE A 26 -9.92 5.59 -4.28
C ILE A 26 -8.45 5.85 -4.61
N VAL A 27 -7.71 6.36 -3.63
CA VAL A 27 -6.28 6.62 -3.81
C VAL A 27 -5.52 5.29 -3.73
N GLY A 28 -4.91 4.90 -4.86
CA GLY A 28 -3.93 3.84 -4.92
C GLY A 28 -2.63 4.32 -4.28
N ARG A 29 -2.21 3.65 -3.21
CA ARG A 29 -0.88 3.82 -2.61
C ARG A 29 0.03 2.75 -3.18
N LYS A 30 1.17 3.19 -3.73
CA LYS A 30 2.25 2.27 -4.07
C LYS A 30 2.81 1.71 -2.76
N ILE A 31 2.90 0.39 -2.67
CA ILE A 31 3.76 -0.30 -1.71
C ILE A 31 4.92 -0.91 -2.50
N GLU A 32 6.13 -0.81 -1.95
CA GLU A 32 7.31 -1.46 -2.53
C GLU A 32 7.05 -2.96 -2.58
N GLY A 33 7.22 -3.57 -3.77
CA GLY A 33 6.84 -4.97 -3.98
C GLY A 33 7.55 -5.95 -3.03
N VAL A 34 8.83 -5.70 -2.77
CA VAL A 34 9.62 -6.45 -1.79
C VAL A 34 8.99 -6.42 -0.39
N ARG A 35 8.35 -5.30 -0.01
CA ARG A 35 7.65 -5.18 1.28
C ARG A 35 6.31 -5.90 1.30
N ALA A 36 5.63 -5.99 0.16
CA ALA A 36 4.39 -6.75 0.04
C ALA A 36 4.65 -8.26 0.07
N GLU A 37 5.75 -8.71 -0.54
CA GLU A 37 6.12 -10.13 -0.63
C GLU A 37 6.90 -10.61 0.61
N GLY A 38 7.73 -9.75 1.19
CA GLY A 38 8.61 -10.06 2.35
C GLY A 38 7.93 -10.02 3.71
N ALA A 39 6.61 -9.93 3.77
CA ALA A 39 5.82 -9.90 5.00
C ALA A 39 5.01 -11.20 5.19
N THR A 40 5.59 -12.37 4.86
CA THR A 40 4.94 -13.64 5.17
C THR A 40 4.93 -13.89 6.68
N GLN A 41 4.02 -14.76 7.13
CA GLN A 41 3.89 -15.09 8.55
C GLN A 41 5.19 -15.67 9.13
N GLU A 42 5.89 -16.50 8.35
CA GLU A 42 7.14 -17.14 8.71
C GLU A 42 8.26 -16.11 8.86
N GLN A 43 8.35 -15.16 7.93
CA GLN A 43 9.36 -14.09 7.97
C GLN A 43 9.13 -13.15 9.15
N ILE A 44 7.88 -12.77 9.42
CA ILE A 44 7.51 -11.96 10.58
C ILE A 44 7.87 -12.70 11.88
N ARG A 45 7.56 -14.00 11.97
CA ARG A 45 7.87 -14.80 13.15
C ARG A 45 9.38 -14.90 13.39
N ALA A 46 10.15 -15.20 12.35
CA ALA A 46 11.61 -15.28 12.42
C ALA A 46 12.23 -13.94 12.86
N PHE A 47 11.72 -12.82 12.33
CA PHE A 47 12.14 -11.49 12.75
C PHE A 47 11.86 -11.23 14.23
N LEU A 48 10.64 -11.51 14.71
CA LEU A 48 10.27 -11.30 16.10
C LEU A 48 11.11 -12.16 17.04
N GLU A 49 11.39 -13.42 16.68
CA GLU A 49 12.22 -14.29 17.51
C GLU A 49 13.67 -13.80 17.59
N LEU A 50 14.24 -13.36 16.46
CA LEU A 50 15.58 -12.75 16.42
C LEU A 50 15.61 -11.44 17.22
N PHE A 51 14.57 -10.63 17.11
CA PHE A 51 14.42 -9.37 17.82
C PHE A 51 14.43 -9.61 19.34
N GLU A 52 13.61 -10.55 19.83
CA GLU A 52 13.54 -10.92 21.24
C GLU A 52 14.88 -11.44 21.76
N ARG A 53 15.54 -12.34 21.03
CA ARG A 53 16.88 -12.84 21.39
C ARG A 53 17.90 -11.71 21.48
N THR A 54 17.87 -10.78 20.53
CA THR A 54 18.78 -9.63 20.50
C THR A 54 18.51 -8.68 21.66
N ARG A 55 17.24 -8.41 21.96
CA ARG A 55 16.81 -7.57 23.08
C ARG A 55 17.33 -8.12 24.40
N VAL A 56 17.13 -9.42 24.65
CA VAL A 56 17.62 -10.11 25.86
C VAL A 56 19.14 -10.10 25.94
N ARG A 57 19.83 -10.43 24.84
CA ARG A 57 21.30 -10.45 24.79
C ARG A 57 21.93 -9.10 25.10
N LEU A 58 21.31 -8.01 24.64
CA LEU A 58 21.80 -6.65 24.85
C LEU A 58 21.24 -6.00 26.12
N GLY A 59 20.36 -6.68 26.87
CA GLY A 59 19.75 -6.14 28.09
C GLY A 59 18.85 -4.93 27.87
N ILE A 60 18.31 -4.76 26.65
CA ILE A 60 17.43 -3.63 26.31
C ILE A 60 16.08 -3.84 26.99
N ARG A 61 15.65 -2.91 27.84
CA ARG A 61 14.35 -3.01 28.50
C ARG A 61 13.25 -2.50 27.60
N THR A 62 12.03 -2.96 27.82
CA THR A 62 10.85 -2.50 27.05
C THR A 62 10.59 -1.01 27.26
N GLU A 63 10.93 -0.47 28.44
CA GLU A 63 10.86 0.98 28.74
C GLU A 63 11.83 1.82 27.90
N ASP A 64 12.93 1.22 27.42
CA ASP A 64 13.92 1.86 26.57
C ASP A 64 13.61 1.71 25.07
N MET A 65 12.49 1.06 24.73
CA MET A 65 12.07 0.86 23.34
C MET A 65 11.09 1.95 22.91
N TRP A 66 11.51 2.74 21.94
CA TRP A 66 10.69 3.80 21.37
C TRP A 66 10.31 3.43 19.94
N ASN A 67 9.02 3.49 19.62
CA ASN A 67 8.59 3.30 18.24
C ASN A 67 9.07 4.50 17.42
N MET A 68 10.05 4.28 16.56
CA MET A 68 10.40 5.25 15.53
C MET A 68 9.37 5.12 14.40
N ASP A 69 8.17 5.68 14.60
CA ASP A 69 7.28 5.92 13.48
C ASP A 69 7.94 7.01 12.63
N LYS A 70 8.71 6.58 11.63
CA LYS A 70 9.12 7.48 10.56
C LYS A 70 7.83 8.06 9.98
N THR A 71 7.47 9.26 10.42
CA THR A 71 6.67 10.21 9.65
C THR A 71 7.56 10.69 8.50
N GLY A 72 8.01 9.75 7.67
CA GLY A 72 8.79 10.01 6.50
C GLY A 72 7.84 10.60 5.47
N LYS A 73 7.95 11.90 5.20
CA LYS A 73 7.50 12.41 3.91
C LYS A 73 8.21 11.56 2.85
N ALA A 74 7.45 10.81 2.07
CA ALA A 74 8.02 10.01 0.99
C ALA A 74 8.61 10.96 -0.05
N ILE A 75 9.93 11.18 0.01
CA ILE A 75 10.69 11.83 -1.04
C ILE A 75 10.97 10.74 -2.08
N GLY A 76 10.09 10.68 -3.09
CA GLY A 76 10.18 9.76 -4.23
C GLY A 76 8.81 9.23 -4.65
N VAL A 77 8.59 9.28 -5.96
CA VAL A 77 7.44 8.87 -6.79
C VAL A 77 6.15 8.57 -6.00
N CYS A 78 5.57 9.62 -5.41
CA CYS A 78 4.20 9.61 -4.94
C CYS A 78 3.24 9.82 -6.13
N ALA A 79 3.27 8.93 -7.12
CA ALA A 79 2.21 8.85 -8.11
C ALA A 79 1.01 8.18 -7.45
N ASN A 80 0.25 8.96 -6.67
CA ASN A 80 -1.07 8.58 -6.16
C ASN A 80 -1.99 8.36 -7.36
N THR A 81 -2.01 7.14 -7.90
CA THR A 81 -2.88 6.78 -9.02
C THR A 81 -4.26 6.52 -8.45
N ARG A 82 -5.28 7.16 -9.03
CA ARG A 82 -6.67 6.88 -8.65
C ARG A 82 -7.11 5.56 -9.26
N VAL A 83 -7.73 4.70 -8.46
CA VAL A 83 -8.17 3.37 -8.88
C VAL A 83 -9.65 3.18 -8.55
N LEU A 84 -10.36 2.42 -9.38
CA LEU A 84 -11.73 2.00 -9.09
C LEU A 84 -11.68 0.83 -8.12
N ALA A 85 -12.42 0.93 -7.01
CA ALA A 85 -12.51 -0.13 -6.02
C ALA A 85 -13.88 -0.09 -5.33
N ASP A 86 -14.13 -1.07 -4.45
CA ASP A 86 -15.32 -1.09 -3.61
C ASP A 86 -15.42 0.20 -2.78
N SER A 87 -16.60 0.83 -2.81
CA SER A 87 -16.94 2.05 -2.06
C SER A 87 -16.63 2.00 -0.56
N ARG A 88 -16.56 0.81 0.04
CA ARG A 88 -16.23 0.61 1.45
C ARG A 88 -14.74 0.74 1.77
N LYS A 89 -13.87 0.71 0.75
CA LYS A 89 -12.41 0.80 0.92
C LYS A 89 -11.97 2.25 0.71
N SER A 90 -11.20 2.81 1.65
CA SER A 90 -10.66 4.17 1.51
C SER A 90 -9.32 4.22 0.79
N LYS A 91 -8.61 3.08 0.72
CA LYS A 91 -7.26 2.95 0.16
C LYS A 91 -7.11 1.60 -0.53
N ALA A 92 -6.38 1.59 -1.64
CA ALA A 92 -5.91 0.37 -2.28
C ALA A 92 -4.40 0.40 -2.32
N TYR A 93 -3.78 -0.75 -2.04
CA TYR A 93 -2.35 -0.92 -2.22
C TYR A 93 -2.11 -1.56 -3.57
N LYS A 94 -1.21 -0.96 -4.35
CA LYS A 94 -0.71 -1.55 -5.58
C LYS A 94 0.78 -1.77 -5.42
N GLN A 95 1.22 -2.97 -5.76
CA GLN A 95 2.64 -3.28 -5.84
C GLN A 95 3.28 -2.39 -6.91
N SER A 96 4.34 -1.67 -6.53
CA SER A 96 5.18 -0.97 -7.49
C SER A 96 6.28 -1.93 -7.96
N PRO A 97 6.57 -2.01 -9.28
CA PRO A 97 7.75 -2.72 -9.79
C PRO A 97 9.06 -1.97 -9.51
N GLU A 98 8.97 -0.74 -9.01
CA GLU A 98 10.14 0.06 -8.63
C GLU A 98 10.76 -0.53 -7.35
N ASN A 99 11.91 -1.19 -7.51
CA ASN A 99 12.82 -1.49 -6.41
C ASN A 99 13.56 -0.19 -6.06
N ARG A 100 13.60 0.20 -4.79
CA ARG A 100 14.25 1.45 -4.33
C ARG A 100 15.73 1.27 -3.99
N GLU A 101 16.35 0.25 -4.56
CA GLU A 101 17.79 0.00 -4.48
C GLU A 101 18.52 0.69 -5.63
#